data_AF-A0A9E1PR65-F1
#
_entry.id   AF-A0A9E1PR65-F1
#
_cell.length_a   1.000
_cell.length_b   1.000
_cell.length_c   1.000
_cell.angle_alpha   90.00
_cell.angle_beta   90.00
_cell.angle_gamma   90.00
#
_symmetry.space_group_name_H-M   'P 1'
#
loop_
_entity.id
_entity.type
_entity.pdbx_description
1 polymer ?
#
loop_
_entity_poly.entity_id
_entity_poly.type
_entity_poly.pdbx_seq_one_letter_code
_entity_poly.pdbx_strand_id
1 'polypeptide(L)'
;MSRTISIWLLIDDRAGNESQCLGVADVFCTSTGLRREIRDLDYTAAAALPNFVMGKTFGGLTASSRLNLVEPWPDVIIAAGRRASPVARHIKDKN
;
A
#
# COMPACT_ATOMS: atom_id res chain seq x y z
N MET A 1 21.51 -15.03 -9.05
CA MET A 1 20.12 -15.31 -8.63
C MET A 1 19.26 -14.18 -9.15
N SER A 2 18.20 -14.47 -9.93
CA SER A 2 17.27 -13.42 -10.36
C SER A 2 16.47 -12.96 -9.14
N ARG A 3 16.48 -11.65 -8.85
CA ARG A 3 15.70 -11.08 -7.74
C ARG A 3 14.21 -11.23 -8.08
N THR A 4 13.44 -11.87 -7.20
CA THR A 4 11.97 -11.94 -7.35
C THR A 4 11.39 -10.56 -7.11
N ILE A 5 10.73 -9.99 -8.12
CA ILE A 5 10.01 -8.72 -8.01
C ILE A 5 8.82 -8.93 -7.07
N SER A 6 8.71 -8.09 -6.05
CA SER A 6 7.67 -8.13 -5.03
C SER A 6 6.64 -7.02 -5.22
N ILE A 7 5.36 -7.36 -5.08
CA ILE A 7 4.24 -6.44 -5.29
C ILE A 7 3.43 -6.37 -4.00
N TRP A 8 3.21 -5.17 -3.48
CA TRP A 8 2.29 -4.95 -2.36
C TRP A 8 1.01 -4.30 -2.83
N LEU A 9 -0.11 -4.84 -2.36
CA LEU A 9 -1.42 -4.20 -2.42
C LEU A 9 -1.69 -3.51 -1.09
N LEU A 10 -1.85 -2.20 -1.12
CA LEU A 10 -2.30 -1.45 0.05
C LEU A 10 -3.82 -1.38 0.02
N ILE A 11 -4.46 -2.19 0.87
CA ILE A 11 -5.92 -2.33 0.92
C ILE A 11 -6.44 -1.60 2.15
N ASP A 12 -7.47 -0.78 1.99
CA ASP A 12 -8.13 -0.12 3.11
C ASP A 12 -9.60 -0.53 3.26
N ASP A 13 -10.27 0.02 4.27
CA ASP A 13 -11.66 -0.26 4.64
C ASP A 13 -12.71 0.16 3.61
N ARG A 14 -12.31 0.78 2.49
CA ARG A 14 -13.23 1.23 1.44
C ARG A 14 -13.32 0.21 0.33
N ALA A 15 -14.46 -0.48 0.26
CA ALA A 15 -14.76 -1.50 -0.75
C ALA A 15 -14.43 -1.08 -2.20
N GLY A 16 -14.63 0.21 -2.55
CA GLY A 16 -14.30 0.73 -3.88
C GLY A 16 -12.79 0.80 -4.14
N ASN A 17 -11.99 1.22 -3.15
CA ASN A 17 -10.54 1.21 -3.25
C ASN A 17 -10.01 -0.23 -3.32
N GLU A 18 -10.52 -1.10 -2.45
CA GLU A 18 -10.17 -2.52 -2.41
C GLU A 18 -10.41 -3.18 -3.77
N SER A 19 -11.61 -3.04 -4.32
CA SER A 19 -11.98 -3.63 -5.62
C SER A 19 -11.09 -3.13 -6.75
N GLN A 20 -10.73 -1.84 -6.75
CA GLN A 20 -9.82 -1.27 -7.75
C GLN A 20 -8.40 -1.84 -7.62
N CYS A 21 -7.86 -1.90 -6.40
CA CYS A 21 -6.55 -2.50 -6.15
C CYS A 21 -6.50 -3.96 -6.58
N LEU A 22 -7.50 -4.76 -6.16
CA LEU A 22 -7.57 -6.18 -6.48
C LEU A 22 -7.73 -6.40 -7.99
N GLY A 23 -8.58 -5.64 -8.67
CA GLY A 23 -8.79 -5.76 -10.12
C GLY A 23 -7.52 -5.48 -10.93
N VAL A 24 -6.79 -4.40 -10.60
CA VAL A 24 -5.52 -4.10 -11.26
C VAL A 24 -4.48 -5.19 -10.96
N ALA A 25 -4.41 -5.62 -9.70
CA ALA A 25 -3.46 -6.64 -9.29
C ALA A 25 -3.70 -7.99 -9.95
N ASP A 26 -4.97 -8.38 -10.14
CA ASP A 26 -5.34 -9.65 -10.76
C ASP A 26 -4.85 -9.73 -12.20
N VAL A 27 -5.12 -8.69 -12.99
CA VAL A 27 -4.65 -8.60 -14.38
C VAL A 27 -3.13 -8.52 -14.45
N PHE A 28 -2.51 -7.69 -13.60
CA PHE A 28 -1.06 -7.51 -13.60
C PHE A 28 -0.31 -8.79 -13.19
N CYS A 29 -0.75 -9.46 -12.14
CA CYS A 29 -0.10 -10.69 -11.66
C CYS A 29 -0.33 -11.85 -12.62
N THR A 30 -1.54 -11.97 -13.18
CA THR A 30 -1.84 -13.01 -14.19
C THR A 30 -1.00 -12.84 -15.45
N SER A 31 -0.81 -11.60 -15.93
CA SER A 31 0.00 -11.35 -17.13
C SER A 31 1.52 -11.46 -16.92
N THR A 32 2.01 -11.27 -15.70
CA THR A 32 3.46 -11.26 -15.39
C THR A 32 3.94 -12.51 -14.66
N GLY A 33 3.05 -13.29 -14.05
CA GLY A 33 3.40 -14.40 -13.16
C GLY A 33 3.99 -13.96 -11.81
N LEU A 34 3.99 -12.67 -11.49
CA LEU A 34 4.52 -12.14 -10.24
C LEU A 34 3.56 -12.38 -9.07
N ARG A 35 4.13 -12.53 -7.87
CA ARG A 35 3.36 -12.70 -6.64
C ARG A 35 3.01 -11.34 -6.03
N ARG A 36 1.75 -11.23 -5.58
CA ARG A 36 1.25 -10.09 -4.81
C ARG A 36 1.08 -10.46 -3.34
N GLU A 37 1.30 -9.49 -2.48
CA GLU A 37 1.01 -9.57 -1.06
C GLU A 37 0.05 -8.46 -0.65
N ILE A 38 -0.88 -8.77 0.24
CA ILE A 38 -1.82 -7.78 0.78
C ILE A 38 -1.20 -7.16 2.03
N ARG A 39 -1.38 -5.85 2.18
CA ARG A 39 -1.06 -5.07 3.37
C ARG A 39 -2.29 -4.24 3.73
N ASP A 40 -2.99 -4.71 4.76
CA ASP A 40 -4.20 -4.04 5.25
C ASP A 40 -3.85 -2.73 5.97
N LEU A 41 -4.58 -1.68 5.60
CA LEU A 41 -4.44 -0.32 6.08
C LEU A 41 -5.65 0.07 6.92
N ASP A 42 -5.44 0.07 8.22
CA ASP A 42 -6.37 0.69 9.16
C ASP A 42 -5.88 2.09 9.51
N TYR A 43 -6.80 3.04 9.47
CA TYR A 43 -6.49 4.44 9.69
C TYR A 43 -6.94 4.94 11.07
N THR A 44 -6.15 5.86 11.63
CA THR A 44 -6.59 6.68 12.77
C THR A 44 -7.33 7.92 12.27
N ALA A 45 -7.92 8.69 13.19
CA ALA A 45 -8.56 9.98 12.85
C ALA A 45 -7.61 10.96 12.14
N ALA A 46 -6.30 10.87 12.36
CA ALA A 46 -5.31 11.72 11.69
C ALA A 46 -5.31 11.54 10.16
N ALA A 47 -5.68 10.37 9.64
CA ALA A 47 -5.79 10.11 8.21
C ALA A 47 -6.87 10.95 7.50
N ALA A 48 -7.75 11.62 8.25
CA ALA A 48 -8.71 12.55 7.68
C ALA A 48 -8.04 13.82 7.11
N LEU A 49 -6.89 14.22 7.66
CA LEU A 49 -6.19 15.43 7.24
C LEU A 49 -5.81 15.39 5.74
N PRO A 50 -5.77 16.55 5.06
CA PRO A 50 -5.32 16.63 3.67
C PRO A 50 -3.88 16.10 3.49
N ASN A 51 -3.59 15.49 2.34
CA ASN A 51 -2.30 14.83 2.10
C ASN A 51 -1.11 15.79 2.08
N PHE A 52 -1.32 17.07 1.73
CA PHE A 52 -0.26 18.07 1.80
C PHE A 52 0.18 18.37 3.24
N VAL A 53 -0.73 18.16 4.22
CA VAL A 53 -0.43 18.25 5.64
C VAL A 53 0.25 16.96 6.12
N MET A 54 -0.28 15.80 5.74
CA MET A 54 0.24 14.50 6.19
C MET A 54 1.63 14.18 5.63
N GLY A 55 1.96 14.68 4.44
CA GLY A 55 3.25 14.40 3.80
C GLY A 55 3.45 12.92 3.47
N LYS A 56 4.67 12.40 3.65
CA LYS A 56 5.03 10.99 3.45
C LYS A 56 5.22 10.33 4.82
N THR A 57 4.23 9.62 5.32
CA THR A 57 4.26 9.10 6.68
C THR A 57 3.39 7.86 6.87
N PHE A 58 3.71 7.08 7.90
CA PHE A 58 2.82 6.07 8.47
C PHE A 58 1.96 6.60 9.63
N GLY A 59 2.10 7.88 10.01
CA GLY A 59 1.42 8.46 11.18
C GLY A 59 -0.11 8.48 11.11
N GLY A 60 -0.70 8.31 9.92
CA GLY A 60 -2.15 8.15 9.73
C GLY A 60 -2.66 6.74 10.02
N LEU A 61 -1.78 5.75 10.21
CA LEU A 61 -2.14 4.35 10.39
C LEU A 61 -2.23 3.95 11.87
N THR A 62 -3.03 2.92 12.16
CA THR A 62 -3.05 2.27 13.48
C THR A 62 -1.69 1.62 13.79
N ALA A 63 -1.50 1.22 15.05
CA ALA A 63 -0.30 0.47 15.43
C ALA A 63 -0.25 -0.90 14.74
N SER A 64 -1.37 -1.62 14.66
CA SER A 64 -1.46 -2.94 14.02
C SER A 64 -1.06 -2.88 12.53
N SER A 65 -1.61 -1.92 11.78
CA SER A 65 -1.28 -1.79 10.36
C SER A 65 0.20 -1.48 10.12
N ARG A 66 0.81 -0.65 10.98
CA ARG A 66 2.25 -0.33 10.89
C ARG A 66 3.17 -1.52 11.11
N LEU A 67 2.76 -2.48 11.94
CA LEU A 67 3.56 -3.70 12.18
C LEU A 67 3.70 -4.57 10.92
N ASN A 68 2.77 -4.45 9.97
CA ASN A 68 2.79 -5.19 8.71
C ASN A 68 3.61 -4.48 7.61
N LEU A 69 4.04 -3.24 7.84
CA LEU A 69 4.82 -2.44 6.90
C LEU A 69 6.29 -2.43 7.30
N VAL A 70 6.94 -3.57 7.10
CA VAL A 70 8.35 -3.81 7.41
C VAL A 70 9.09 -4.32 6.18
N GLU A 71 10.41 -4.21 6.20
CA GLU A 71 11.27 -4.74 5.14
C GLU A 71 11.08 -6.26 4.94
N PRO A 72 11.33 -6.80 3.72
CA PRO A 72 11.79 -6.10 2.52
C PRO A 72 10.70 -5.25 1.86
N TRP A 73 11.06 -4.04 1.45
CA TRP A 73 10.14 -3.12 0.79
C TRP A 73 9.84 -3.58 -0.65
N PRO A 74 8.60 -3.36 -1.14
CA PRO A 74 8.16 -3.88 -2.42
C PRO A 74 8.76 -3.12 -3.59
N ASP A 75 8.92 -3.78 -4.72
CA ASP A 75 9.30 -3.14 -5.98
C ASP A 75 8.12 -2.37 -6.61
N VAL A 76 6.91 -2.88 -6.42
CA VAL A 76 5.67 -2.30 -6.97
C VAL A 76 4.63 -2.16 -5.87
N ILE A 77 3.97 -1.00 -5.83
CA ILE A 77 2.84 -0.74 -4.95
C ILE A 77 1.61 -0.49 -5.82
N ILE A 78 0.53 -1.22 -5.53
CA ILE A 78 -0.80 -0.95 -6.07
C ILE A 78 -1.67 -0.49 -4.91
N ALA A 79 -2.18 0.72 -5.01
CA ALA A 79 -2.96 1.36 -3.95
C ALA A 79 -4.02 2.27 -4.58
N ALA A 80 -5.16 2.42 -3.89
CA ALA A 80 -6.25 3.27 -4.33
C ALA A 80 -6.71 4.20 -3.20
N GLY A 81 -7.14 5.39 -3.59
CA GLY A 81 -7.68 6.38 -2.67
C GLY A 81 -6.64 7.29 -2.03
N ARG A 82 -7.14 8.42 -1.52
CA ARG A 82 -6.32 9.52 -1.00
C ARG A 82 -5.49 9.11 0.21
N ARG A 83 -6.05 8.34 1.14
CA ARG A 83 -5.42 8.01 2.43
C ARG A 83 -4.22 7.05 2.32
N ALA A 84 -4.15 6.25 1.26
CA ALA A 84 -3.03 5.34 1.00
C ALA A 84 -1.79 6.07 0.42
N SER A 85 -1.98 7.25 -0.18
CA SER A 85 -0.88 7.98 -0.86
C SER A 85 0.28 8.38 0.08
N PRO A 86 0.07 8.92 1.29
CA PRO A 86 1.15 9.18 2.25
C PRO A 86 1.96 7.93 2.59
N VAL A 87 1.29 6.77 2.71
CA VAL A 87 1.89 5.47 3.05
C VAL A 87 2.76 4.98 1.89
N ALA A 88 2.19 4.93 0.67
CA ALA A 88 2.92 4.49 -0.52
C ALA A 88 4.14 5.37 -0.81
N ARG A 89 4.02 6.68 -0.65
CA ARG A 89 5.15 7.61 -0.81
C ARG A 89 6.21 7.42 0.27
N HIS A 90 5.82 7.08 1.50
CA HIS A 90 6.77 6.80 2.57
C HIS A 90 7.55 5.51 2.28
N ILE A 91 6.87 4.44 1.84
CA ILE A 91 7.51 3.18 1.44
C ILE A 91 8.49 3.41 0.28
N LYS A 92 8.11 4.24 -0.70
CA LYS A 92 9.00 4.58 -1.83
C LYS A 92 10.33 5.18 -1.38
N ASP A 93 10.36 5.96 -0.29
CA ASP A 93 11.59 6.54 0.26
C ASP A 93 12.41 5.52 1.08
N LYS A 94 11.92 4.30 1.27
CA LYS A 94 12.62 3.21 1.98
C LYS A 94 13.30 2.20 1.04
N ASN A 95 13.03 2.29 -0.27
CA ASN A 95 13.79 1.60 -1.33
C ASN A 95 14.99 2.43 -1.77
#